data_AF-A0AAD5ERH6-F1
#
_entry.id   AF-A0AAD5ERH6-F1
#
_cell.length_a   1.000
_cell.length_b   1.000
_cell.length_c   1.000
_cell.angle_alpha   90.00
_cell.angle_beta   90.00
_cell.angle_gamma   90.00
#
_symmetry.space_group_name_H-M   'P 1'
#
loop_
_entity.id
_entity.type
_entity.pdbx_description
1 polymer ?
#
loop_
_entity_poly.entity_id
_entity_poly.type
_entity_poly.pdbx_seq_one_letter_code
_entity_poly.pdbx_strand_id
1 'polypeptide(L)'
;MDHHDVLVDGCENWSLYPCNLSRPVQLKSTLERYQKRLADDEKRLFDRTVEDVSLLELNDGDDDYQEGNFLNYSVLRNHLLENRKDPKCRFIFIQAANSRAALSCSRDSFSYLCCFHQVDPSFLDYVFSFGSTEEPLDYHMTGLNCNDTLDVTADRLLDIPKLGRSGCEFRMQYLLRSLERGSQLGNTTGNIRQMAVYHTFDLVTGKALWINLKANGLMESRLKEATTEFPALGPKAMDTLAGSFAATLAAHMIHLEWCDEDWRECINEIEGEIRTVLIKAQTARVDSQPKGPKGVWTRASTMHTSKTSTGGFSEKMLSASPSWKRKILETVRPLNEDGDADDGALSIRSLSRLLRETGKDDINQIDRLAVLDTFSFQEVQQLHYFGELLENFRLVMDLNDQTLHAIEENYQDLWDRAGFPEEIKKGCHREMASFLRRIQSIRRNLQIRISQVKSMMAWLQEGKALFDGILQYRNVQIGRIFTESSQTQSEKMEGIAFKTEKETISMHVITSVTLAFLPAMFVTTFFQSGLVEINKDAKHVGEAVSLHLHAFELFITICLPLMCFTFGLWILLFNWLSVRARVRAGLDKV
;
A
#
# COMPACT_ATOMS: atom_id res chain seq x y z
N MET A 1 4.77 59.21 10.98
CA MET A 1 3.90 58.17 11.59
C MET A 1 4.72 57.44 12.61
N ASP A 2 4.15 57.16 13.78
CA ASP A 2 4.72 56.26 14.78
C ASP A 2 4.77 54.83 14.19
N HIS A 3 5.77 54.00 14.57
CA HIS A 3 5.87 52.61 14.09
C HIS A 3 4.61 51.80 14.39
N HIS A 4 3.94 52.12 15.50
CA HIS A 4 2.64 51.55 15.84
C HIS A 4 1.55 51.88 14.80
N ASP A 5 1.47 53.14 14.36
CA ASP A 5 0.43 53.56 13.41
C ASP A 5 0.68 52.92 12.03
N VAL A 6 1.95 52.82 11.62
CA VAL A 6 2.34 52.09 10.40
C VAL A 6 1.97 50.60 10.48
N LEU A 7 2.18 49.97 11.64
CA LEU A 7 1.78 48.58 11.86
C LEU A 7 0.26 48.43 11.71
N VAL A 8 -0.53 49.28 12.38
CA VAL A 8 -2.00 49.22 12.33
C VAL A 8 -2.50 49.45 10.90
N ASP A 9 -2.01 50.47 10.20
CA ASP A 9 -2.36 50.74 8.79
C ASP A 9 -1.99 49.57 7.87
N GLY A 10 -0.85 48.91 8.14
CA GLY A 10 -0.45 47.69 7.46
C GLY A 10 -1.42 46.54 7.70
N CYS A 11 -1.85 46.34 8.95
CA CYS A 11 -2.78 45.28 9.35
C CYS A 11 -4.18 45.45 8.76
N GLU A 12 -4.66 46.68 8.56
CA GLU A 12 -5.92 46.93 7.85
C GLU A 12 -5.87 46.41 6.40
N ASN A 13 -4.67 46.35 5.81
CA ASN A 13 -4.43 45.74 4.50
C ASN A 13 -3.95 44.29 4.61
N TRP A 14 -4.50 43.51 5.54
CA TRP A 14 -4.11 42.11 5.80
C TRP A 14 -4.11 41.21 4.55
N SER A 15 -4.94 41.50 3.54
CA SER A 15 -4.99 40.74 2.29
C SER A 15 -3.68 40.83 1.49
N LEU A 16 -2.84 41.82 1.79
CA LEU A 16 -1.51 41.98 1.21
C LEU A 16 -0.43 41.15 1.91
N TYR A 17 -0.71 40.49 3.03
CA TYR A 17 0.27 39.65 3.72
C TYR A 17 0.87 38.59 2.79
N PRO A 18 2.21 38.43 2.73
CA PRO A 18 3.24 39.08 3.57
C PRO A 18 3.90 40.36 3.00
N CYS A 19 3.37 40.95 1.92
CA CYS A 19 3.95 42.12 1.25
C CYS A 19 3.85 43.43 2.04
N ASN A 20 3.00 43.48 3.07
CA ASN A 20 2.75 44.64 3.96
C ASN A 20 3.51 44.56 5.29
N LEU A 21 4.44 43.62 5.45
CA LEU A 21 5.32 43.57 6.62
C LEU A 21 6.22 44.82 6.67
N SER A 22 6.50 45.31 7.88
CA SER A 22 7.22 46.58 8.07
C SER A 22 8.69 46.48 7.68
N ARG A 23 9.32 45.32 7.96
CA ARG A 23 10.74 45.05 7.67
C ARG A 23 10.95 43.60 7.24
N PRO A 24 10.49 43.20 6.04
CA PRO A 24 10.69 41.85 5.55
C PRO A 24 12.18 41.61 5.23
N VAL A 25 12.69 40.43 5.58
CA VAL A 25 14.07 40.01 5.26
C VAL A 25 14.17 39.53 3.81
N GLN A 26 13.06 39.01 3.27
CA GLN A 26 12.98 38.42 1.94
C GLN A 26 12.82 39.49 0.84
N LEU A 27 13.27 39.13 -0.37
CA LEU A 27 13.06 39.93 -1.57
C LEU A 27 11.56 40.12 -1.86
N LYS A 28 11.21 41.28 -2.42
CA LYS A 28 9.83 41.60 -2.81
C LYS A 28 9.18 40.53 -3.69
N SER A 29 9.91 40.01 -4.68
CA SER A 29 9.41 38.94 -5.58
C SER A 29 9.10 37.63 -4.85
N THR A 30 9.77 37.35 -3.73
CA THR A 30 9.49 36.20 -2.86
C THR A 30 8.22 36.44 -2.05
N LEU A 31 8.03 37.65 -1.51
CA LEU A 31 6.80 38.02 -0.79
C LEU A 31 5.58 37.95 -1.70
N GLU A 32 5.67 38.49 -2.92
CA GLU A 32 4.61 38.44 -3.93
C GLU A 32 4.24 36.99 -4.31
N ARG A 33 5.23 36.09 -4.35
CA ARG A 33 5.01 34.66 -4.57
C ARG A 33 4.23 34.01 -3.41
N TYR A 34 4.61 34.30 -2.17
CA TYR A 34 3.90 33.83 -0.99
C TYR A 34 2.46 34.34 -0.95
N GLN A 35 2.27 35.64 -1.18
CA GLN A 35 0.95 36.25 -1.23
C GLN A 35 0.06 35.58 -2.27
N LYS A 36 0.58 35.38 -3.49
CA LYS A 36 -0.15 34.71 -4.57
C LYS A 36 -0.52 33.28 -4.19
N ARG A 37 0.44 32.47 -3.73
CA ARG A 37 0.19 31.08 -3.33
C ARG A 37 -0.87 30.98 -2.25
N LEU A 38 -0.84 31.90 -1.29
CA LEU A 38 -1.77 31.93 -0.17
C LEU A 38 -3.19 32.35 -0.58
N ALA A 39 -3.33 33.15 -1.65
CA ALA A 39 -4.60 33.43 -2.29
C ALA A 39 -5.10 32.23 -3.13
N ASP A 40 -4.21 31.57 -3.87
CA ASP A 40 -4.54 30.39 -4.69
C ASP A 40 -5.01 29.21 -3.81
N ASP A 41 -4.37 29.01 -2.65
CA ASP A 41 -4.66 27.93 -1.71
C ASP A 41 -5.74 28.26 -0.66
N GLU A 42 -6.37 29.44 -0.72
CA GLU A 42 -7.24 29.93 0.36
C GLU A 42 -8.35 28.93 0.75
N LYS A 43 -9.09 28.42 -0.24
CA LYS A 43 -10.19 27.46 -0.04
C LYS A 43 -9.73 26.11 0.49
N ARG A 44 -8.45 25.78 0.27
CA ARG A 44 -7.84 24.53 0.71
C ARG A 44 -7.37 24.65 2.16
N LEU A 45 -6.74 25.78 2.49
CA LEU A 45 -6.11 26.01 3.79
C LEU A 45 -7.08 26.41 4.87
N PHE A 46 -8.08 27.22 4.56
CA PHE A 46 -8.91 27.91 5.55
C PHE A 46 -10.37 27.53 5.41
N ASP A 47 -11.01 27.23 6.53
CA ASP A 47 -12.46 27.08 6.59
C ASP A 47 -13.10 28.43 6.90
N ARG A 48 -13.87 28.96 5.96
CA ARG A 48 -14.60 30.22 6.16
C ARG A 48 -15.85 30.07 7.03
N THR A 49 -16.31 28.84 7.25
CA THR A 49 -17.52 28.53 8.03
C THR A 49 -17.22 28.23 9.50
N VAL A 50 -15.99 27.83 9.79
CA VAL A 50 -15.51 27.51 11.13
C VAL A 50 -14.37 28.46 11.48
N GLU A 51 -14.63 29.38 12.40
CA GLU A 51 -13.63 30.29 12.94
C GLU A 51 -13.50 30.01 14.44
N ASP A 52 -12.32 29.54 14.83
CA ASP A 52 -12.01 29.07 16.18
C ASP A 52 -10.50 29.26 16.41
N VAL A 53 -10.14 30.50 16.77
CA VAL A 53 -8.77 30.82 17.18
C VAL A 53 -8.75 30.93 18.69
N SER A 54 -8.04 30.03 19.36
CA SER A 54 -7.87 30.05 20.81
C SER A 54 -6.59 30.78 21.20
N LEU A 55 -6.67 31.71 22.15
CA LEU A 55 -5.53 32.37 22.76
C LEU A 55 -5.46 31.99 24.25
N LEU A 56 -4.24 31.77 24.72
CA LEU A 56 -3.89 31.64 26.14
C LEU A 56 -2.84 32.71 26.44
N GLU A 57 -3.22 33.70 27.25
CA GLU A 57 -2.44 34.92 27.47
C GLU A 57 -2.12 35.14 28.94
N LEU A 58 -0.90 35.59 29.22
CA LEU A 58 -0.52 36.10 30.52
C LEU A 58 -0.11 37.57 30.39
N ASN A 59 -0.94 38.50 30.89
CA ASN A 59 -0.60 39.92 30.82
C ASN A 59 0.31 40.37 31.96
N ASP A 60 0.86 41.57 31.83
CA ASP A 60 1.65 42.20 32.87
C ASP A 60 0.79 42.45 34.13
N GLY A 61 1.09 41.75 35.22
CA GLY A 61 0.39 41.88 36.51
C GLY A 61 -0.72 40.86 36.76
N ASP A 62 -0.99 39.97 35.80
CA ASP A 62 -1.95 38.88 35.98
C ASP A 62 -1.36 37.76 36.88
N ASP A 63 -2.19 37.21 37.77
CA ASP A 63 -1.85 36.10 38.65
C ASP A 63 -2.04 34.72 37.98
N ASP A 64 -2.76 34.66 36.86
CA ASP A 64 -3.12 33.45 36.11
C ASP A 64 -3.24 33.73 34.60
N TYR A 65 -3.19 32.68 33.77
CA TYR A 65 -3.42 32.82 32.34
C TYR A 65 -4.91 33.01 32.03
N GLN A 66 -5.19 33.88 31.06
CA GLN A 66 -6.52 34.14 30.54
C GLN A 66 -6.73 33.40 29.22
N GLU A 67 -7.84 32.67 29.13
CA GLU A 67 -8.26 32.00 27.91
C GLU A 67 -9.25 32.86 27.13
N GLY A 68 -9.01 33.00 25.83
CA GLY A 68 -9.91 33.66 24.90
C GLY A 68 -10.15 32.80 23.67
N ASN A 69 -11.40 32.58 23.31
CA ASN A 69 -11.77 31.93 22.05
C ASN A 69 -12.41 32.95 21.10
N PHE A 70 -11.88 33.05 19.89
CA PHE A 70 -12.27 34.05 18.92
C PHE A 70 -12.96 33.42 17.71
N LEU A 71 -14.28 33.61 17.67
CA LEU A 71 -15.16 33.04 16.65
C LEU A 71 -15.39 33.93 15.42
N ASN A 72 -14.79 35.12 15.40
CA ASN A 72 -14.89 36.02 14.26
C ASN A 72 -13.68 36.97 14.15
N TYR A 73 -13.21 37.22 12.93
CA TYR A 73 -12.21 38.23 12.59
C TYR A 73 -12.38 39.56 13.33
N SER A 74 -13.60 40.10 13.38
CA SER A 74 -13.85 41.41 14.00
C SER A 74 -13.55 41.43 15.51
N VAL A 75 -13.86 40.33 16.21
CA VAL A 75 -13.62 40.21 17.66
C VAL A 75 -12.12 40.06 17.92
N LEU A 76 -11.45 39.22 17.12
CA LEU A 76 -10.01 39.02 17.19
C LEU A 76 -9.25 40.34 16.92
N ARG A 77 -9.64 41.07 15.88
CA ARG A 77 -9.09 42.38 15.55
C ARG A 77 -9.21 43.35 16.72
N ASN A 78 -10.40 43.46 17.31
CA ASN A 78 -10.64 44.37 18.41
C ASN A 78 -9.80 44.01 19.64
N HIS A 79 -9.65 42.72 19.96
CA HIS A 79 -8.80 42.23 21.06
C HIS A 79 -7.33 42.58 20.86
N LEU A 80 -6.80 42.41 19.64
CA LEU A 80 -5.41 42.75 19.32
C LEU A 80 -5.15 44.27 19.31
N LEU A 81 -6.16 45.07 18.99
CA LEU A 81 -6.11 46.54 18.99
C LEU A 81 -6.48 47.17 20.33
N GLU A 82 -6.75 46.37 21.36
CA GLU A 82 -6.94 46.90 22.70
C GLU A 82 -5.71 47.74 23.09
N ASN A 83 -5.95 48.89 23.72
CA ASN A 83 -4.89 49.83 24.09
C ASN A 83 -4.11 49.31 25.30
N ARG A 84 -3.33 48.24 25.08
CA ARG A 84 -2.51 47.54 26.05
C ARG A 84 -1.21 47.09 25.39
N LYS A 85 -0.21 46.80 26.20
CA LYS A 85 1.02 46.14 25.74
C LYS A 85 0.71 44.68 25.40
N ASP A 86 1.56 44.08 24.58
CA ASP A 86 1.48 42.64 24.33
C ASP A 86 1.62 41.86 25.66
N PRO A 87 0.99 40.67 25.78
CA PRO A 87 1.15 39.82 26.95
C PRO A 87 2.63 39.44 27.20
N LYS A 88 2.97 39.06 28.44
CA LYS A 88 4.26 38.42 28.77
C LYS A 88 4.43 37.13 27.98
N CYS A 89 3.38 36.34 27.90
CA CYS A 89 3.35 35.14 27.09
C CYS A 89 2.00 35.03 26.39
N ARG A 90 2.01 34.78 25.08
CA ARG A 90 0.81 34.55 24.27
C ARG A 90 0.98 33.26 23.49
N PHE A 91 0.13 32.28 23.75
CA PHE A 91 -0.06 31.13 22.88
C PHE A 91 -1.29 31.33 22.01
N ILE A 92 -1.13 31.23 20.71
CA ILE A 92 -2.20 31.21 19.72
C ILE A 92 -2.30 29.78 19.20
N PHE A 93 -3.48 29.21 19.24
CA PHE A 93 -3.79 27.89 18.72
C PHE A 93 -4.72 28.03 17.53
N ILE A 94 -4.28 27.48 16.40
CA ILE A 94 -5.09 27.36 15.20
C ILE A 94 -5.16 25.87 14.90
N GLN A 95 -6.37 25.32 15.07
CA GLN A 95 -6.59 23.90 14.98
C GLN A 95 -7.15 23.49 13.62
N ALA A 96 -7.19 22.19 13.36
CA ALA A 96 -7.98 21.58 12.30
C ALA A 96 -8.63 20.30 12.84
N ALA A 97 -9.80 19.93 12.31
CA ALA A 97 -10.54 18.75 12.75
C ALA A 97 -9.72 17.44 12.63
N ASN A 98 -8.86 17.35 11.62
CA ASN A 98 -7.88 16.28 11.44
C ASN A 98 -6.73 16.77 10.54
N SER A 99 -5.71 15.94 10.30
CA SER A 99 -4.49 16.33 9.57
C SER A 99 -4.70 16.67 8.09
N ARG A 100 -5.90 16.41 7.59
CA ARG A 100 -6.31 16.62 6.19
C ARG A 100 -7.51 17.54 6.08
N ALA A 101 -7.86 18.27 7.15
CA ALA A 101 -8.91 19.26 7.15
C ALA A 101 -8.31 20.66 6.95
N ALA A 102 -9.14 21.60 6.49
CA ALA A 102 -8.79 23.01 6.53
C ALA A 102 -8.60 23.47 7.99
N LEU A 103 -7.77 24.49 8.18
CA LEU A 103 -7.60 25.17 9.45
C LEU A 103 -8.93 25.84 9.83
N SER A 104 -9.30 25.71 11.11
CA SER A 104 -10.49 26.29 11.73
C SER A 104 -10.36 27.80 11.91
N CYS A 105 -9.91 28.53 10.89
CA CYS A 105 -9.85 29.98 10.89
C CYS A 105 -10.04 30.55 9.48
N SER A 106 -10.52 31.78 9.41
CA SER A 106 -10.63 32.51 8.15
C SER A 106 -9.25 32.98 7.66
N ARG A 107 -9.14 33.18 6.35
CA ARG A 107 -7.97 33.82 5.73
C ARG A 107 -7.70 35.19 6.36
N ASP A 108 -8.75 35.93 6.67
CA ASP A 108 -8.73 37.28 7.21
C ASP A 108 -8.06 37.28 8.59
N SER A 109 -8.54 36.43 9.51
CA SER A 109 -7.96 36.26 10.86
C SER A 109 -6.52 35.79 10.83
N PHE A 110 -6.21 34.77 10.02
CA PHE A 110 -4.84 34.29 9.91
C PHE A 110 -3.89 35.38 9.41
N SER A 111 -4.26 36.05 8.31
CA SER A 111 -3.43 37.12 7.73
C SER A 111 -3.24 38.28 8.70
N TYR A 112 -4.31 38.67 9.39
CA TYR A 112 -4.27 39.78 10.33
C TYR A 112 -3.41 39.46 11.53
N LEU A 113 -3.51 38.24 12.10
CA LEU A 113 -2.60 37.77 13.14
C LEU A 113 -1.14 37.82 12.69
N CYS A 114 -0.86 37.30 11.50
CA CYS A 114 0.49 37.30 10.95
C CYS A 114 1.01 38.72 10.68
N CYS A 115 0.15 39.63 10.20
CA CYS A 115 0.50 41.05 10.05
C CYS A 115 0.78 41.69 11.40
N PHE A 116 -0.14 41.55 12.36
CA PHE A 116 -0.04 42.20 13.66
C PHE A 116 1.23 41.77 14.41
N HIS A 117 1.56 40.49 14.33
CA HIS A 117 2.75 39.93 14.96
C HIS A 117 4.01 39.96 14.10
N GLN A 118 3.94 40.53 12.89
CA GLN A 118 5.06 40.59 11.94
C GLN A 118 5.69 39.21 11.68
N VAL A 119 4.84 38.18 11.55
CA VAL A 119 5.24 36.79 11.34
C VAL A 119 6.09 36.67 10.08
N ASP A 120 7.18 35.91 10.18
CA ASP A 120 8.11 35.76 9.08
C ASP A 120 7.44 35.04 7.89
N PRO A 121 7.58 35.54 6.65
CA PRO A 121 6.96 34.94 5.47
C PRO A 121 7.32 33.46 5.26
N SER A 122 8.51 33.04 5.66
CA SER A 122 8.95 31.65 5.52
C SER A 122 8.16 30.68 6.39
N PHE A 123 7.44 31.17 7.43
CA PHE A 123 6.53 30.31 8.20
C PHE A 123 5.43 29.72 7.32
N LEU A 124 5.08 30.41 6.23
CA LEU A 124 4.09 29.93 5.26
C LEU A 124 4.49 28.60 4.62
N ASP A 125 5.78 28.31 4.48
CA ASP A 125 6.23 27.00 3.96
C ASP A 125 5.73 25.85 4.83
N TYR A 126 5.61 26.06 6.15
CA TYR A 126 5.03 25.07 7.06
C TYR A 126 3.50 25.13 7.06
N VAL A 127 2.90 26.32 6.94
CA VAL A 127 1.44 26.48 6.85
C VAL A 127 0.88 25.74 5.63
N PHE A 128 1.58 25.77 4.48
CA PHE A 128 1.12 25.13 3.26
C PHE A 128 1.03 23.61 3.32
N SER A 129 1.71 22.98 4.29
CA SER A 129 1.60 21.55 4.56
C SER A 129 0.24 21.15 5.14
N PHE A 130 -0.54 22.11 5.65
CA PHE A 130 -1.90 21.89 6.16
C PHE A 130 -2.96 22.08 5.05
N GLY A 131 -4.22 21.76 5.36
CA GLY A 131 -5.36 22.02 4.48
C GLY A 131 -6.09 20.76 4.01
N SER A 132 -7.25 20.99 3.37
CA SER A 132 -8.12 19.95 2.83
C SER A 132 -7.45 19.18 1.70
N THR A 133 -7.17 17.89 1.93
CA THR A 133 -6.41 17.05 0.98
C THR A 133 -6.86 15.58 1.00
N GLU A 134 -6.81 14.94 -0.17
CA GLU A 134 -7.03 13.49 -0.29
C GLU A 134 -5.82 12.65 0.15
N GLU A 135 -4.62 13.17 -0.08
CA GLU A 135 -3.36 12.56 0.34
C GLU A 135 -2.56 13.55 1.20
N PRO A 136 -1.79 13.08 2.20
CA PRO A 136 -0.95 13.96 3.00
C PRO A 136 0.07 14.72 2.14
N LEU A 137 0.01 16.05 2.17
CA LEU A 137 1.02 16.90 1.51
C LEU A 137 2.30 16.97 2.34
N ASP A 138 3.42 17.15 1.65
CA ASP A 138 4.76 17.36 2.23
C ASP A 138 5.11 16.34 3.31
N TYR A 139 4.60 15.10 3.18
CA TYR A 139 4.72 14.04 4.17
C TYR A 139 6.17 13.73 4.55
N HIS A 140 7.08 14.01 3.62
CA HIS A 140 8.52 13.82 3.72
C HIS A 140 9.28 15.13 4.03
N MET A 141 8.60 16.12 4.61
CA MET A 141 9.17 17.40 4.98
C MET A 141 9.02 17.63 6.49
N THR A 142 10.14 17.99 7.10
CA THR A 142 10.22 18.76 8.34
C THR A 142 11.11 19.96 8.06
N GLY A 143 11.27 20.87 9.02
CA GLY A 143 12.20 21.96 8.83
C GLY A 143 12.34 22.82 10.07
N LEU A 144 13.41 23.60 10.06
CA LEU A 144 13.68 24.67 11.00
C LEU A 144 14.06 25.91 10.19
N ASN A 145 13.51 27.06 10.57
CA ASN A 145 14.06 28.35 10.20
C ASN A 145 14.21 29.20 11.46
N CYS A 146 15.34 29.86 11.59
CA CYS A 146 15.68 30.66 12.76
C CYS A 146 16.30 31.96 12.29
N ASN A 147 15.83 33.06 12.84
CA ASN A 147 16.34 34.39 12.58
C ASN A 147 16.41 35.15 13.89
N ASP A 148 17.39 36.02 14.05
CA ASP A 148 17.52 36.88 15.21
C ASP A 148 17.93 38.29 14.79
N THR A 149 17.74 39.24 15.69
CA THR A 149 18.11 40.64 15.47
C THR A 149 19.18 41.12 16.45
N LEU A 150 19.96 40.21 17.06
CA LEU A 150 20.97 40.56 18.08
C LEU A 150 22.07 41.45 17.51
N ASP A 151 22.51 41.15 16.29
CA ASP A 151 23.61 41.84 15.63
C ASP A 151 23.12 43.03 14.76
N VAL A 152 21.82 43.33 14.81
CA VAL A 152 21.20 44.43 14.06
C VAL A 152 21.40 45.74 14.81
N THR A 153 21.81 46.79 14.09
CA THR A 153 22.00 48.12 14.67
C THR A 153 20.67 48.72 15.16
N ALA A 154 20.71 49.49 16.25
CA ALA A 154 19.50 50.00 16.91
C ALA A 154 18.57 50.83 15.99
N ASP A 155 19.12 51.54 15.01
CA ASP A 155 18.35 52.28 13.98
C ASP A 155 17.55 51.37 13.04
N ARG A 156 17.94 50.10 12.93
CA ARG A 156 17.33 49.06 12.11
C ARG A 156 16.48 48.06 12.90
N LEU A 157 16.28 48.26 14.20
CA LEU A 157 15.31 47.52 14.99
C LEU A 157 13.90 48.09 14.81
N LEU A 158 12.89 47.21 14.74
CA LEU A 158 11.48 47.60 14.70
C LEU A 158 10.96 47.69 16.13
N ASP A 159 11.25 48.81 16.79
CA ASP A 159 10.73 49.09 18.12
C ASP A 159 9.29 49.59 18.04
N ILE A 160 8.42 49.03 18.88
CA ILE A 160 7.02 49.45 19.00
C ILE A 160 6.70 49.60 20.50
N PRO A 161 7.09 50.73 21.13
CA PRO A 161 6.97 50.91 22.57
C PRO A 161 5.53 50.82 23.11
N LYS A 162 4.54 51.23 22.31
CA LYS A 162 3.11 51.11 22.65
C LYS A 162 2.68 49.67 22.93
N LEU A 163 3.22 48.71 22.16
CA LEU A 163 2.97 47.28 22.36
C LEU A 163 4.00 46.64 23.30
N GLY A 164 5.02 47.39 23.73
CA GLY A 164 6.12 46.85 24.54
C GLY A 164 7.06 45.94 23.75
N ARG A 165 7.22 46.15 22.44
CA ARG A 165 8.19 45.43 21.60
C ARG A 165 9.47 46.24 21.47
N SER A 166 10.60 45.66 21.84
CA SER A 166 11.92 46.30 21.69
C SER A 166 12.45 46.19 20.25
N GLY A 167 11.96 45.21 19.50
CA GLY A 167 12.48 44.86 18.17
C GLY A 167 13.77 44.03 18.23
N CYS A 168 14.36 43.81 19.41
CA CYS A 168 15.47 42.89 19.62
C CYS A 168 14.93 41.50 20.01
N GLU A 169 14.77 40.63 19.01
CA GLU A 169 14.08 39.36 19.19
C GLU A 169 14.82 38.19 18.54
N PHE A 170 14.58 37.03 19.13
CA PHE A 170 14.91 35.73 18.56
C PHE A 170 13.63 35.11 18.00
N ARG A 171 13.68 34.60 16.78
CA ARG A 171 12.57 33.95 16.10
C ARG A 171 12.96 32.53 15.72
N MET A 172 12.07 31.59 16.01
CA MET A 172 12.23 30.19 15.66
C MET A 172 10.93 29.63 15.12
N GLN A 173 11.02 28.89 14.03
CA GLN A 173 9.88 28.22 13.44
C GLN A 173 10.27 26.84 12.97
N TYR A 174 9.44 25.85 13.28
CA TYR A 174 9.71 24.47 12.89
C TYR A 174 8.44 23.70 12.58
N LEU A 175 8.60 22.67 11.76
CA LEU A 175 7.59 21.66 11.47
C LEU A 175 8.07 20.33 12.05
N LEU A 176 7.31 19.78 13.00
CA LEU A 176 7.54 18.47 13.57
C LEU A 176 6.44 17.51 13.16
N ARG A 177 6.79 16.23 13.09
CA ARG A 177 5.84 15.15 12.83
C ARG A 177 5.93 14.12 13.94
N SER A 178 4.82 13.47 14.27
CA SER A 178 4.83 12.36 15.21
C SER A 178 3.71 11.39 14.93
N LEU A 179 3.79 10.22 15.53
CA LEU A 179 2.73 9.23 15.48
C LEU A 179 1.64 9.60 16.50
N GLU A 180 0.39 9.56 16.06
CA GLU A 180 -0.75 9.60 16.97
C GLU A 180 -1.73 8.47 16.63
N ARG A 181 -2.15 7.74 17.66
CA ARG A 181 -3.20 6.73 17.50
C ARG A 181 -4.55 7.39 17.27
N GLY A 182 -5.30 6.85 16.30
CA GLY A 182 -6.68 7.28 16.07
C GLY A 182 -7.57 6.87 17.23
N SER A 183 -8.58 7.69 17.54
CA SER A 183 -9.62 7.35 18.54
C SER A 183 -10.59 6.25 18.06
N GLN A 184 -10.52 5.85 16.77
CA GLN A 184 -11.40 4.84 16.19
C GLN A 184 -10.91 3.41 16.50
N LEU A 185 -11.78 2.64 17.15
CA LEU A 185 -11.58 1.24 17.48
C LEU A 185 -11.33 0.41 16.20
N GLY A 186 -10.15 -0.17 16.06
CA GLY A 186 -9.79 -1.07 14.96
C GLY A 186 -8.74 -0.54 13.97
N ASN A 187 -8.34 0.73 14.07
CA ASN A 187 -7.21 1.25 13.29
C ASN A 187 -5.91 1.10 14.11
N THR A 188 -5.27 -0.06 13.98
CA THR A 188 -4.02 -0.41 14.69
C THR A 188 -2.79 0.33 14.15
N THR A 189 -2.86 0.90 12.93
CA THR A 189 -1.76 1.69 12.38
C THR A 189 -1.85 3.13 12.84
N GLY A 190 -0.89 3.57 13.67
CA GLY A 190 -0.77 4.96 14.09
C GLY A 190 -0.65 5.89 12.87
N ASN A 191 -1.27 7.07 12.95
CA ASN A 191 -1.24 8.05 11.87
C ASN A 191 -0.14 9.06 12.13
N ILE A 192 0.68 9.34 11.12
CA ILE A 192 1.65 10.45 11.23
C ILE A 192 0.88 11.77 11.16
N ARG A 193 0.99 12.55 12.22
CA ARG A 193 0.43 13.91 12.36
C ARG A 193 1.56 14.91 12.30
N GLN A 194 1.22 16.16 12.00
CA GLN A 194 2.17 17.26 11.92
C GLN A 194 1.75 18.41 12.84
N MET A 195 2.73 19.19 13.25
CA MET A 195 2.57 20.40 14.07
C MET A 195 3.60 21.42 13.59
N ALA A 196 3.14 22.62 13.26
CA ALA A 196 4.01 23.74 12.95
C ALA A 196 3.95 24.77 14.07
N VAL A 197 5.11 25.25 14.48
CA VAL A 197 5.25 26.26 15.53
C VAL A 197 5.99 27.45 14.96
N TYR A 198 5.47 28.63 15.25
CA TYR A 198 6.19 29.88 15.12
C TYR A 198 6.36 30.48 16.51
N HIS A 199 7.58 30.84 16.87
CA HIS A 199 7.93 31.38 18.17
C HIS A 199 8.77 32.65 18.01
N THR A 200 8.45 33.68 18.79
CA THR A 200 9.34 34.82 18.99
C THR A 200 9.54 35.11 20.46
N PHE A 201 10.75 35.54 20.82
CA PHE A 201 11.13 35.95 22.16
C PHE A 201 11.87 37.28 22.10
N ASP A 202 11.33 38.30 22.78
CA ASP A 202 11.97 39.61 22.91
C ASP A 202 13.05 39.55 23.99
N LEU A 203 14.30 39.72 23.59
CA LEU A 203 15.48 39.58 24.44
C LEU A 203 15.66 40.74 25.44
N VAL A 204 14.85 41.80 25.32
CA VAL A 204 14.87 42.97 26.21
C VAL A 204 13.66 42.94 27.14
N THR A 205 12.47 42.67 26.61
CA THR A 205 11.23 42.73 27.40
C THR A 205 10.81 41.38 27.99
N GLY A 206 11.37 40.28 27.51
CA GLY A 206 11.03 38.92 27.94
C GLY A 206 9.68 38.43 27.42
N LYS A 207 9.03 39.18 26.52
CA LYS A 207 7.74 38.81 25.96
C LYS A 207 7.89 37.68 24.95
N ALA A 208 7.03 36.67 25.05
CA ALA A 208 7.06 35.47 24.22
C ALA A 208 5.75 35.31 23.42
N LEU A 209 5.87 35.04 22.13
CA LEU A 209 4.76 34.70 21.25
C LEU A 209 4.91 33.27 20.75
N TRP A 210 3.80 32.55 20.68
CA TRP A 210 3.72 31.21 20.10
C TRP A 210 2.51 31.12 19.18
N ILE A 211 2.68 30.66 17.96
CA ILE A 211 1.60 30.30 17.04
C ILE A 211 1.72 28.81 16.77
N ASN A 212 0.74 28.05 17.22
CA ASN A 212 0.68 26.60 17.14
C ASN A 212 -0.37 26.19 16.11
N LEU A 213 0.09 25.59 15.02
CA LEU A 213 -0.75 24.96 14.02
C LEU A 213 -0.75 23.45 14.27
N LYS A 214 -1.91 22.89 14.63
CA LYS A 214 -2.02 21.44 14.86
C LYS A 214 -3.40 20.89 14.51
N ALA A 215 -3.39 19.68 13.98
CA ALA A 215 -4.57 18.94 13.54
C ALA A 215 -5.36 18.23 14.67
N ASN A 216 -5.49 18.91 15.82
CA ASN A 216 -6.33 18.61 16.99
C ASN A 216 -5.95 19.57 18.15
N GLY A 217 -6.69 19.49 19.26
CA GLY A 217 -6.42 20.27 20.47
C GLY A 217 -5.35 19.72 21.41
N LEU A 218 -4.60 18.67 21.04
CA LEU A 218 -3.64 18.02 21.95
C LEU A 218 -2.61 19.02 22.52
N MET A 219 -2.07 19.89 21.68
CA MET A 219 -1.03 20.83 22.10
C MET A 219 -1.61 21.98 22.94
N GLU A 220 -2.84 22.40 22.65
CA GLU A 220 -3.55 23.37 23.47
C GLU A 220 -3.78 22.82 24.88
N SER A 221 -4.30 21.59 24.99
CA SER A 221 -4.52 20.95 26.29
C SER A 221 -3.22 20.79 27.10
N ARG A 222 -2.14 20.33 26.44
CA ARG A 222 -0.83 20.16 27.11
C ARG A 222 -0.22 21.46 27.58
N LEU A 223 -0.32 22.53 26.78
CA LEU A 223 0.20 23.82 27.20
C LEU A 223 -0.63 24.43 28.33
N LYS A 224 -1.96 24.28 28.31
CA LYS A 224 -2.82 24.68 29.43
C LYS A 224 -2.46 23.94 30.72
N GLU A 225 -2.35 22.62 30.66
CA GLU A 225 -1.91 21.79 31.77
C GLU A 225 -0.51 22.21 32.27
N ALA A 226 0.43 22.44 31.34
CA ALA A 226 1.78 22.84 31.72
C ALA A 226 1.85 24.24 32.36
N THR A 227 0.98 25.18 31.96
CA THR A 227 0.93 26.51 32.60
C THR A 227 0.43 26.47 34.04
N THR A 228 -0.31 25.44 34.43
CA THR A 228 -0.79 25.25 35.81
C THR A 228 0.14 24.36 36.63
N GLU A 229 0.70 23.31 36.02
CA GLU A 229 1.51 22.31 36.73
C GLU A 229 3.00 22.64 36.78
N PHE A 230 3.57 23.28 35.75
CA PHE A 230 5.00 23.55 35.68
C PHE A 230 5.33 24.94 36.22
N PRO A 231 6.07 25.05 37.34
CA PRO A 231 6.40 26.35 37.92
C PRO A 231 7.16 27.28 36.96
N ALA A 232 7.90 26.70 36.01
CA ALA A 232 8.65 27.46 35.00
C ALA A 232 7.75 28.21 34.01
N LEU A 233 6.54 27.72 33.74
CA LEU A 233 5.56 28.39 32.87
C LEU A 233 4.59 29.26 33.67
N GLY A 234 4.65 29.21 35.00
CA GLY A 234 3.76 29.96 35.87
C GLY A 234 4.05 31.47 35.88
N PRO A 235 3.07 32.29 36.30
CA PRO A 235 3.15 33.76 36.19
C PRO A 235 4.35 34.38 36.92
N LYS A 236 4.65 33.89 38.12
CA LYS A 236 5.77 34.37 38.94
C LYS A 236 7.14 34.11 38.33
N ALA A 237 7.29 33.04 37.54
CA ALA A 237 8.56 32.77 36.87
C ALA A 237 8.83 33.83 35.78
N MET A 238 7.79 34.31 35.10
CA MET A 238 7.89 35.29 34.02
C MET A 238 8.00 36.75 34.49
N ASP A 239 8.23 37.01 35.79
CA ASP A 239 8.50 38.36 36.30
C ASP A 239 9.93 38.84 36.02
N THR A 240 10.82 37.92 35.65
CA THR A 240 12.22 38.22 35.31
C THR A 240 12.50 37.84 33.86
N LEU A 241 13.49 38.49 33.24
CA LEU A 241 13.89 38.17 31.87
C LEU A 241 14.43 36.73 31.77
N ALA A 242 15.26 36.35 32.72
CA ALA A 242 15.76 34.98 32.85
C ALA A 242 14.62 33.97 33.02
N GLY A 243 13.68 34.20 33.94
CA GLY A 243 12.57 33.28 34.15
C GLY A 243 11.63 33.17 32.93
N SER A 244 11.40 34.26 32.19
CA SER A 244 10.66 34.23 30.92
C SER A 244 11.38 33.42 29.83
N PHE A 245 12.71 33.49 29.79
CA PHE A 245 13.51 32.65 28.90
C PHE A 245 13.46 31.17 29.31
N ALA A 246 13.54 30.88 30.62
CA ALA A 246 13.38 29.51 31.12
C ALA A 246 11.99 28.93 30.79
N ALA A 247 10.95 29.75 30.87
CA ALA A 247 9.60 29.39 30.46
C ALA A 247 9.53 29.08 28.96
N THR A 248 10.23 29.84 28.13
CA THR A 248 10.36 29.59 26.69
C THR A 248 10.99 28.23 26.39
N LEU A 249 12.07 27.87 27.09
CA LEU A 249 12.70 26.54 26.96
C LEU A 249 11.74 25.41 27.38
N ALA A 250 10.94 25.64 28.44
CA ALA A 250 9.94 24.68 28.89
C ALA A 250 8.82 24.49 27.85
N ALA A 251 8.32 25.57 27.26
CA ALA A 251 7.32 25.53 26.20
C ALA A 251 7.83 24.81 24.94
N HIS A 252 9.07 25.07 24.50
CA HIS A 252 9.68 24.29 23.41
C HIS A 252 9.68 22.80 23.74
N MET A 253 10.09 22.42 24.95
CA MET A 253 10.22 21.02 25.32
C MET A 253 8.90 20.24 25.22
N ILE A 254 7.75 20.87 25.53
CA ILE A 254 6.43 20.25 25.35
C ILE A 254 6.19 19.89 23.87
N HIS A 255 6.61 20.76 22.94
CA HIS A 255 6.53 20.49 21.51
C HIS A 255 7.54 19.41 21.06
N LEU A 256 8.77 19.46 21.57
CA LEU A 256 9.84 18.57 21.13
C LEU A 256 9.64 17.14 21.63
N GLU A 257 9.13 16.95 22.85
CA GLU A 257 8.86 15.61 23.39
C GLU A 257 7.81 14.86 22.60
N TRP A 258 6.81 15.58 22.07
CA TRP A 258 5.77 15.01 21.23
C TRP A 258 6.32 14.23 20.03
N CYS A 259 7.49 14.59 19.48
CA CYS A 259 8.04 13.92 18.28
C CYS A 259 8.60 12.50 18.53
N ASP A 260 8.83 12.08 19.78
CA ASP A 260 9.32 10.74 20.16
C ASP A 260 8.22 9.82 20.75
N GLU A 261 7.00 10.34 20.89
CA GLU A 261 5.86 9.62 21.45
C GLU A 261 5.31 8.52 20.50
N ASP A 262 4.68 7.50 21.09
CA ASP A 262 3.97 6.38 20.44
C ASP A 262 4.76 5.48 19.47
N TRP A 263 5.94 5.88 19.00
CA TRP A 263 6.75 5.10 18.07
C TRP A 263 7.09 3.71 18.60
N ARG A 264 7.29 3.55 19.91
CA ARG A 264 7.79 2.29 20.50
C ARG A 264 6.76 1.18 20.31
N GLU A 265 5.54 1.50 20.72
CA GLU A 265 4.46 0.53 20.74
C GLU A 265 4.05 0.19 19.31
N CYS A 266 3.94 1.19 18.42
CA CYS A 266 3.61 0.96 17.03
C CYS A 266 4.67 0.12 16.29
N ILE A 267 5.97 0.38 16.52
CA ILE A 267 7.03 -0.44 15.94
C ILE A 267 6.93 -1.89 16.43
N ASN A 268 6.63 -2.12 17.72
CA ASN A 268 6.46 -3.46 18.27
C ASN A 268 5.23 -4.18 17.72
N GLU A 269 4.13 -3.46 17.51
CA GLU A 269 2.91 -4.00 16.88
C GLU A 269 3.20 -4.45 15.45
N ILE A 270 3.83 -3.60 14.64
CA ILE A 270 4.24 -3.96 13.27
C ILE A 270 5.22 -5.14 13.29
N GLU A 271 6.16 -5.17 14.23
CA GLU A 271 7.06 -6.31 14.38
C GLU A 271 6.29 -7.61 14.67
N GLY A 272 5.28 -7.56 15.52
CA GLY A 272 4.39 -8.68 15.83
C GLY A 272 3.62 -9.20 14.61
N GLU A 273 3.08 -8.29 13.80
CA GLU A 273 2.36 -8.63 12.56
C GLU A 273 3.30 -9.25 11.52
N ILE A 274 4.47 -8.63 11.27
CA ILE A 274 5.49 -9.19 10.38
C ILE A 274 5.90 -10.59 10.86
N ARG A 275 6.11 -10.77 12.16
CA ARG A 275 6.49 -12.06 12.75
C ARG A 275 5.44 -13.12 12.55
N THR A 276 4.16 -12.78 12.68
CA THR A 276 3.04 -13.69 12.47
C THR A 276 3.03 -14.22 11.04
N VAL A 277 3.31 -13.37 10.05
CA VAL A 277 3.42 -13.78 8.65
C VAL A 277 4.71 -14.59 8.41
N LEU A 278 5.87 -14.11 8.87
CA LEU A 278 7.16 -14.75 8.59
C LEU A 278 7.38 -16.10 9.28
N ILE A 279 6.80 -16.34 10.46
CA ILE A 279 6.87 -17.65 11.13
C ILE A 279 6.26 -18.75 10.27
N LYS A 280 5.19 -18.46 9.50
CA LYS A 280 4.57 -19.45 8.61
C LYS A 280 5.57 -19.95 7.56
N ALA A 281 6.33 -19.04 6.94
CA ALA A 281 7.35 -19.41 5.96
C ALA A 281 8.55 -20.11 6.59
N GLN A 282 9.01 -19.68 7.77
CA GLN A 282 10.13 -20.33 8.46
C GLN A 282 9.80 -21.75 8.95
N THR A 283 8.54 -22.03 9.26
CA THR A 283 8.08 -23.34 9.72
C THR A 283 7.56 -24.24 8.60
N ALA A 284 7.44 -23.71 7.39
CA ALA A 284 7.07 -24.45 6.19
C ALA A 284 8.11 -25.56 5.93
N ARG A 285 7.73 -26.81 6.20
CA ARG A 285 8.58 -27.97 5.93
C ARG A 285 8.60 -28.27 4.43
N VAL A 286 9.38 -27.52 3.66
CA VAL A 286 9.55 -27.77 2.22
C VAL A 286 10.45 -29.00 1.97
N ASP A 287 11.40 -29.25 2.86
CA ASP A 287 12.14 -30.51 2.95
C ASP A 287 12.52 -30.87 4.40
N SER A 288 12.79 -32.15 4.66
CA SER A 288 13.30 -32.62 5.95
C SER A 288 14.60 -31.89 6.27
N GLN A 289 14.58 -31.06 7.32
CA GLN A 289 15.69 -30.20 7.78
C GLN A 289 17.07 -30.85 7.59
N PRO A 290 18.09 -30.10 7.10
CA PRO A 290 19.46 -30.46 7.45
C PRO A 290 19.59 -30.36 8.97
N LYS A 291 20.04 -31.44 9.61
CA LYS A 291 20.23 -31.51 11.06
C LYS A 291 21.36 -30.56 11.50
N GLY A 292 21.05 -29.29 11.66
CA GLY A 292 21.90 -28.30 12.33
C GLY A 292 21.72 -28.33 13.86
N PRO A 293 22.71 -27.87 14.64
CA PRO A 293 22.62 -27.88 16.10
C PRO A 293 21.52 -26.93 16.56
N LYS A 294 20.67 -27.42 17.47
CA LYS A 294 19.62 -26.61 18.11
C LYS A 294 20.27 -25.55 19.00
N GLY A 295 19.83 -24.30 18.79
CA GLY A 295 20.00 -23.21 19.74
C GLY A 295 21.30 -22.45 19.57
N VAL A 296 21.20 -21.25 18.99
CA VAL A 296 21.40 -19.95 19.63
C VAL A 296 21.21 -18.95 18.49
N TRP A 297 20.30 -17.99 18.66
CA TRP A 297 20.21 -16.85 17.76
C TRP A 297 21.54 -16.12 17.81
N THR A 298 22.33 -16.20 16.76
CA THR A 298 23.49 -15.33 16.58
C THR A 298 23.41 -14.67 15.21
N ARG A 299 23.30 -13.36 15.30
CA ARG A 299 23.44 -12.36 14.25
C ARG A 299 24.71 -12.62 13.43
N ALA A 300 24.60 -12.35 12.14
CA ALA A 300 25.66 -12.27 11.13
C ALA A 300 26.26 -13.60 10.65
N SER A 301 25.93 -13.94 9.40
CA SER A 301 26.93 -14.36 8.44
C SER A 301 26.49 -13.85 7.06
N THR A 302 27.19 -12.81 6.61
CA THR A 302 27.24 -12.37 5.22
C THR A 302 27.57 -13.55 4.33
N MET A 303 26.57 -14.13 3.65
CA MET A 303 26.82 -14.95 2.48
C MET A 303 26.81 -14.05 1.26
N HIS A 304 28.00 -13.90 0.68
CA HIS A 304 28.20 -13.34 -0.65
C HIS A 304 27.22 -13.95 -1.64
N THR A 305 26.58 -13.08 -2.40
CA THR A 305 25.83 -13.42 -3.61
C THR A 305 26.80 -14.04 -4.62
N SER A 306 26.85 -15.37 -4.67
CA SER A 306 27.36 -16.08 -5.83
C SER A 306 26.37 -15.84 -6.97
N LYS A 307 26.72 -14.88 -7.83
CA LYS A 307 26.20 -14.78 -9.20
C LYS A 307 26.45 -16.13 -9.88
N THR A 308 25.43 -16.96 -9.99
CA THR A 308 25.46 -18.08 -10.93
C THR A 308 25.23 -17.50 -12.32
N SER A 309 26.29 -17.63 -13.10
CA SER A 309 26.40 -17.33 -14.51
C SER A 309 25.20 -17.84 -15.31
N THR A 310 24.69 -16.95 -16.14
CA THR A 310 23.99 -17.22 -17.39
C THR A 310 24.71 -18.29 -18.22
N GLY A 311 24.22 -19.52 -18.15
CA GLY A 311 24.47 -20.57 -19.14
C GLY A 311 23.28 -20.61 -20.10
N GLY A 312 23.46 -20.05 -21.30
CA GLY A 312 22.41 -19.96 -22.31
C GLY A 312 21.88 -21.33 -22.73
N PHE A 313 20.56 -21.46 -22.72
CA PHE A 313 19.87 -22.46 -23.53
C PHE A 313 19.30 -21.76 -24.77
N SER A 314 19.68 -22.31 -25.92
CA SER A 314 19.36 -21.84 -27.26
C SER A 314 17.87 -21.54 -27.45
N GLU A 315 17.58 -20.32 -27.87
CA GLU A 315 16.35 -19.97 -28.57
C GLU A 315 16.14 -20.92 -29.75
N LYS A 316 15.00 -21.61 -29.76
CA LYS A 316 14.26 -21.92 -30.98
C LYS A 316 12.78 -21.70 -30.71
N MET A 317 12.42 -20.45 -30.95
CA MET A 317 11.06 -19.98 -31.16
C MET A 317 10.45 -20.75 -32.35
N LEU A 318 9.39 -21.51 -32.12
CA LEU A 318 8.47 -21.94 -33.18
C LEU A 318 7.14 -21.22 -33.00
N SER A 319 6.81 -20.48 -34.04
CA SER A 319 5.66 -19.60 -34.21
C SER A 319 4.32 -20.31 -34.00
N ALA A 320 3.47 -19.73 -33.16
CA ALA A 320 2.07 -20.12 -33.02
C ALA A 320 1.23 -19.67 -34.23
N SER A 321 0.41 -20.57 -34.76
CA SER A 321 -0.61 -20.31 -35.78
C SER A 321 -1.93 -19.82 -35.14
N PRO A 322 -2.64 -18.83 -35.73
CA PRO A 322 -3.74 -18.14 -35.06
C PRO A 322 -5.09 -18.81 -35.35
N SER A 323 -5.44 -19.88 -34.62
CA SER A 323 -6.75 -20.56 -34.84
C SER A 323 -7.50 -21.06 -33.61
N TRP A 324 -7.10 -20.71 -32.37
CA TRP A 324 -7.80 -21.22 -31.17
C TRP A 324 -8.59 -20.19 -30.35
N LYS A 325 -8.55 -18.91 -30.69
CA LYS A 325 -9.25 -17.84 -29.93
C LYS A 325 -10.78 -17.81 -30.12
N ARG A 326 -11.40 -18.75 -30.85
CA ARG A 326 -12.86 -18.75 -31.11
C ARG A 326 -13.68 -19.83 -30.38
N LYS A 327 -13.08 -20.65 -29.51
CA LYS A 327 -13.80 -21.72 -28.80
C LYS A 327 -13.91 -21.57 -27.27
N ILE A 328 -13.53 -20.41 -26.71
CA ILE A 328 -13.62 -20.15 -25.27
C ILE A 328 -14.76 -19.14 -24.93
N LEU A 329 -15.52 -18.65 -25.92
CA LEU A 329 -16.61 -17.68 -25.69
C LEU A 329 -18.03 -18.27 -25.84
N GLU A 330 -18.25 -19.54 -25.51
CA GLU A 330 -19.61 -20.11 -25.48
C GLU A 330 -19.97 -20.87 -24.18
N THR A 331 -19.09 -20.93 -23.19
CA THR A 331 -19.38 -21.59 -21.90
C THR A 331 -19.60 -20.65 -20.72
N VAL A 332 -19.70 -19.34 -20.95
CA VAL A 332 -20.10 -18.37 -19.92
C VAL A 332 -21.51 -17.89 -20.23
N ARG A 333 -22.50 -18.63 -19.75
CA ARG A 333 -23.85 -18.10 -19.52
C ARG A 333 -24.07 -18.12 -18.00
N PRO A 334 -24.29 -16.96 -17.36
CA PRO A 334 -24.43 -16.89 -15.91
C PRO A 334 -25.84 -17.37 -15.54
N LEU A 335 -25.93 -18.32 -14.62
CA LEU A 335 -27.12 -18.54 -13.82
C LEU A 335 -26.83 -17.90 -12.46
N ASN A 336 -27.49 -16.78 -12.20
CA ASN A 336 -27.62 -16.19 -10.88
C ASN A 336 -28.37 -17.19 -9.99
N GLU A 337 -27.77 -17.57 -8.87
CA GLU A 337 -28.43 -17.79 -7.58
C GLU A 337 -27.34 -17.78 -6.49
N ASP A 338 -27.71 -17.23 -5.33
CA ASP A 338 -26.86 -16.73 -4.24
C ASP A 338 -25.71 -17.63 -3.76
N GLY A 339 -24.58 -17.00 -3.42
CA GLY A 339 -23.55 -17.58 -2.55
C GLY A 339 -22.12 -17.15 -2.90
N ASP A 340 -21.52 -16.38 -1.99
CA ASP A 340 -20.10 -16.03 -1.81
C ASP A 340 -19.15 -16.04 -3.03
N ALA A 341 -18.58 -14.86 -3.29
CA ALA A 341 -17.45 -14.67 -4.18
C ALA A 341 -16.20 -15.37 -3.64
N ASP A 342 -15.94 -16.60 -4.11
CA ASP A 342 -14.63 -17.23 -3.98
C ASP A 342 -13.84 -17.05 -5.28
N ASP A 343 -12.62 -16.58 -5.11
CA ASP A 343 -11.69 -16.11 -6.14
C ASP A 343 -11.28 -17.26 -7.07
N GLY A 344 -11.11 -16.97 -8.36
CA GLY A 344 -10.95 -17.92 -9.46
C GLY A 344 -9.60 -18.65 -9.52
N ALA A 345 -9.08 -19.15 -8.40
CA ALA A 345 -7.92 -20.02 -8.35
C ALA A 345 -8.36 -21.47 -8.15
N LEU A 346 -7.93 -22.39 -9.04
CA LEU A 346 -8.13 -23.83 -8.89
C LEU A 346 -7.56 -24.31 -7.54
N SER A 347 -8.42 -24.50 -6.55
CA SER A 347 -8.06 -25.03 -5.22
C SER A 347 -7.46 -26.44 -5.35
N ILE A 348 -6.42 -26.77 -4.56
CA ILE A 348 -5.84 -28.13 -4.54
C ILE A 348 -6.88 -29.19 -4.13
N ARG A 349 -8.05 -28.80 -3.57
CA ARG A 349 -9.20 -29.70 -3.38
C ARG A 349 -9.72 -30.31 -4.68
N SER A 350 -9.63 -29.62 -5.82
CA SER A 350 -9.93 -30.23 -7.13
C SER A 350 -8.81 -31.13 -7.63
N LEU A 351 -7.54 -30.82 -7.32
CA LEU A 351 -6.37 -31.64 -7.64
C LEU A 351 -6.34 -32.97 -6.87
N SER A 352 -6.67 -32.94 -5.57
CA SER A 352 -6.78 -34.14 -4.73
C SER A 352 -7.96 -35.04 -5.13
N ARG A 353 -9.02 -34.48 -5.72
CA ARG A 353 -10.11 -35.26 -6.34
C ARG A 353 -9.68 -35.91 -7.67
N LEU A 354 -8.86 -35.22 -8.46
CA LEU A 354 -8.29 -35.72 -9.73
C LEU A 354 -7.25 -36.83 -9.50
N LEU A 355 -6.53 -36.81 -8.37
CA LEU A 355 -5.41 -37.72 -8.07
C LEU A 355 -5.76 -38.89 -7.14
N ARG A 356 -7.04 -39.10 -6.79
CA ARG A 356 -7.47 -40.14 -5.83
C ARG A 356 -7.31 -41.59 -6.34
N GLU A 357 -6.62 -41.80 -7.46
CA GLU A 357 -6.32 -43.12 -8.03
C GLU A 357 -4.85 -43.57 -7.87
N THR A 358 -3.96 -42.81 -7.24
CA THR A 358 -2.52 -43.16 -7.21
C THR A 358 -1.91 -43.37 -5.80
N GLY A 359 -0.70 -43.93 -5.77
CA GLY A 359 -0.12 -44.71 -4.66
C GLY A 359 0.36 -43.94 -3.42
N LYS A 360 0.92 -44.68 -2.45
CA LYS A 360 1.27 -44.19 -1.08
C LYS A 360 2.32 -43.07 -1.05
N ASP A 361 3.20 -42.98 -2.05
CA ASP A 361 4.21 -41.93 -2.16
C ASP A 361 3.62 -40.59 -2.64
N ASP A 362 2.57 -40.62 -3.46
CA ASP A 362 1.87 -39.42 -3.94
C ASP A 362 1.11 -38.72 -2.81
N ILE A 363 0.60 -39.46 -1.82
CA ILE A 363 -0.11 -38.90 -0.66
C ILE A 363 0.82 -37.99 0.17
N ASN A 364 2.07 -38.40 0.40
CA ASN A 364 3.05 -37.57 1.12
C ASN A 364 3.43 -36.31 0.33
N GLN A 365 3.49 -36.41 -0.99
CA GLN A 365 3.79 -35.26 -1.85
C GLN A 365 2.60 -34.28 -1.90
N ILE A 366 1.37 -34.79 -1.93
CA ILE A 366 0.13 -34.01 -1.83
C ILE A 366 0.05 -33.31 -0.48
N ASP A 367 0.37 -33.96 0.63
CA ASP A 367 0.38 -33.34 1.96
C ASP A 367 1.41 -32.19 2.05
N ARG A 368 2.61 -32.37 1.46
CA ARG A 368 3.61 -31.29 1.38
C ARG A 368 3.11 -30.10 0.56
N LEU A 369 2.37 -30.36 -0.52
CA LEU A 369 1.79 -29.32 -1.38
C LEU A 369 0.57 -28.65 -0.74
N ALA A 370 -0.20 -29.36 0.08
CA ALA A 370 -1.30 -28.80 0.85
C ALA A 370 -0.82 -27.81 1.91
N VAL A 371 0.38 -28.03 2.49
CA VAL A 371 1.02 -27.02 3.35
C VAL A 371 1.33 -25.74 2.56
N LEU A 372 1.61 -25.83 1.26
CA LEU A 372 1.89 -24.67 0.41
C LEU A 372 0.63 -23.83 0.09
N ASP A 373 -0.58 -24.37 0.29
CA ASP A 373 -1.83 -23.59 0.18
C ASP A 373 -2.01 -22.59 1.32
N THR A 374 -1.25 -22.73 2.42
CA THR A 374 -1.27 -21.75 3.51
C THR A 374 -0.60 -20.42 3.14
N PHE A 375 0.16 -20.38 2.04
CA PHE A 375 0.84 -19.19 1.56
C PHE A 375 -0.04 -18.45 0.54
N SER A 376 -0.50 -17.28 0.93
CA SER A 376 -1.37 -16.43 0.12
C SER A 376 -0.61 -15.25 -0.48
N PHE A 377 -1.12 -14.73 -1.60
CA PHE A 377 -0.62 -13.47 -2.16
C PHE A 377 -0.92 -12.27 -1.24
N GLN A 378 -2.01 -12.33 -0.47
CA GLN A 378 -2.40 -11.30 0.48
C GLN A 378 -1.33 -11.08 1.56
N GLU A 379 -0.71 -12.15 2.07
CA GLU A 379 0.38 -12.05 3.05
C GLU A 379 1.62 -11.37 2.47
N VAL A 380 1.95 -11.65 1.20
CA VAL A 380 3.05 -10.97 0.50
C VAL A 380 2.73 -9.48 0.34
N GLN A 381 1.50 -9.14 -0.06
CA GLN A 381 1.05 -7.75 -0.13
C GLN A 381 1.13 -7.05 1.23
N GLN A 382 0.75 -7.73 2.33
CA GLN A 382 0.90 -7.20 3.68
C GLN A 382 2.36 -6.93 4.05
N LEU A 383 3.28 -7.86 3.73
CA LEU A 383 4.71 -7.64 3.92
C LEU A 383 5.22 -6.44 3.09
N HIS A 384 4.71 -6.26 1.86
CA HIS A 384 5.03 -5.09 1.05
C HIS A 384 4.58 -3.79 1.71
N TYR A 385 3.31 -3.73 2.13
CA TYR A 385 2.73 -2.62 2.86
C TYR A 385 3.53 -2.25 4.11
N PHE A 386 3.88 -3.24 4.95
CA PHE A 386 4.72 -2.97 6.14
C PHE A 386 6.09 -2.43 5.76
N GLY A 387 6.66 -2.84 4.62
CA GLY A 387 7.94 -2.32 4.14
C GLY A 387 7.88 -0.83 3.81
N GLU A 388 6.82 -0.39 3.13
CA GLU A 388 6.59 1.01 2.81
C GLU A 388 6.31 1.84 4.07
N LEU A 389 5.48 1.31 4.98
CA LEU A 389 5.17 1.97 6.24
C LEU A 389 6.41 2.17 7.12
N LEU A 390 7.28 1.16 7.21
CA LEU A 390 8.53 1.25 7.97
C LEU A 390 9.52 2.24 7.37
N GLU A 391 9.60 2.34 6.03
CA GLU A 391 10.44 3.34 5.39
C GLU A 391 9.93 4.76 5.67
N ASN A 392 8.61 4.96 5.65
CA ASN A 392 7.97 6.21 6.05
C ASN A 392 8.32 6.59 7.50
N PHE A 393 8.23 5.65 8.43
CA PHE A 393 8.59 5.87 9.84
C PHE A 393 10.05 6.23 10.00
N ARG A 394 10.94 5.50 9.31
CA ARG A 394 12.38 5.76 9.31
C ARG A 394 12.67 7.18 8.87
N LEU A 395 12.05 7.61 7.77
CA LEU A 395 12.29 8.94 7.21
C LEU A 395 11.78 10.04 8.13
N VAL A 396 10.58 9.93 8.70
CA VAL A 396 10.04 10.93 9.62
C VAL A 396 10.89 11.09 10.87
N MET A 397 11.35 9.99 11.47
CA MET A 397 12.25 10.05 12.62
C MET A 397 13.60 10.68 12.27
N ASP A 398 14.13 10.42 11.07
CA ASP A 398 15.39 10.99 10.58
C ASP A 398 15.27 12.51 10.39
N LEU A 399 14.19 12.96 9.77
CA LEU A 399 13.86 14.37 9.55
C LEU A 399 13.64 15.13 10.88
N ASN A 400 12.96 14.51 11.85
CA ASN A 400 12.84 15.08 13.20
C ASN A 400 14.20 15.17 13.90
N ASP A 401 15.05 14.14 13.83
CA ASP A 401 16.39 14.19 14.43
C ASP A 401 17.24 15.33 13.86
N GLN A 402 17.18 15.56 12.55
CA GLN A 402 17.83 16.70 11.89
C GLN A 402 17.28 18.04 12.40
N THR A 403 15.95 18.14 12.53
CA THR A 403 15.30 19.37 13.04
C THR A 403 15.70 19.65 14.49
N LEU A 404 15.70 18.62 15.35
CA LEU A 404 16.15 18.72 16.74
C LEU A 404 17.64 19.08 16.84
N HIS A 405 18.47 18.55 15.96
CA HIS A 405 19.89 18.92 15.91
C HIS A 405 20.07 20.39 15.59
N ALA A 406 19.34 20.90 14.59
CA ALA A 406 19.41 22.29 14.19
C ALA A 406 18.88 23.22 15.30
N ILE A 407 17.85 22.82 16.07
CA ILE A 407 17.39 23.59 17.24
C ILE A 407 18.49 23.64 18.31
N GLU A 408 19.13 22.50 18.59
CA GLU A 408 20.23 22.41 19.54
C GLU A 408 21.40 23.34 19.16
N GLU A 409 21.84 23.29 17.91
CA GLU A 409 22.92 24.12 17.36
C GLU A 409 22.57 25.61 17.42
N ASN A 410 21.36 25.99 16.97
CA ASN A 410 20.94 27.39 16.99
C ASN A 410 20.90 27.99 18.41
N TYR A 411 20.44 27.23 19.41
CA TYR A 411 20.44 27.70 20.80
C TYR A 411 21.84 27.77 21.40
N GLN A 412 22.74 26.85 21.04
CA GLN A 412 24.15 26.91 21.44
C GLN A 412 24.83 28.15 20.84
N ASP A 413 24.66 28.36 19.53
CA ASP A 413 25.20 29.53 18.83
C ASP A 413 24.65 30.83 19.39
N LEU A 414 23.33 30.91 19.62
CA LEU A 414 22.68 32.08 20.22
C LEU A 414 23.26 32.39 21.61
N TRP A 415 23.49 31.36 22.43
CA TRP A 415 24.01 31.49 23.79
C TRP A 415 25.45 32.00 23.83
N ASP A 416 26.27 31.58 22.88
CA ASP A 416 27.69 31.92 22.83
C ASP A 416 27.96 33.32 22.23
N ARG A 417 26.98 33.92 21.54
CA ARG A 417 27.10 35.28 21.00
C ARG A 417 27.31 36.33 22.09
N ALA A 418 28.14 37.33 21.76
CA ALA A 418 28.48 38.43 22.67
C ALA A 418 27.29 39.37 22.97
N GLY A 419 26.34 39.51 22.03
CA GLY A 419 25.15 40.34 22.19
C GLY A 419 24.04 39.71 23.04
N PHE A 420 24.14 38.43 23.38
CA PHE A 420 23.08 37.73 24.13
C PHE A 420 23.00 38.22 25.60
N PRO A 421 21.81 38.48 26.16
CA PRO A 421 21.66 39.11 27.47
C PRO A 421 22.37 38.36 28.62
N GLU A 422 23.26 39.07 29.32
CA GLU A 422 24.02 38.52 30.48
C GLU A 422 23.13 38.12 31.66
N GLU A 423 21.96 38.77 31.82
CA GLU A 423 20.97 38.39 32.83
C GLU A 423 20.47 36.97 32.60
N ILE A 424 20.14 36.63 31.33
CA ILE A 424 19.71 35.29 30.95
C ILE A 424 20.87 34.30 31.12
N LYS A 425 22.10 34.66 30.70
CA LYS A 425 23.26 33.77 30.86
C LYS A 425 23.49 33.36 32.31
N LYS A 426 23.40 34.31 33.24
CA LYS A 426 23.58 34.08 34.68
C LYS A 426 22.40 33.35 35.31
N GLY A 427 21.17 33.70 34.92
CA GLY A 427 19.95 33.16 35.51
C GLY A 427 19.51 31.79 34.99
N CYS A 428 19.88 31.42 33.75
CA CYS A 428 19.33 30.25 33.04
C CYS A 428 20.37 29.20 32.64
N HIS A 429 21.60 29.26 33.15
CA HIS A 429 22.65 28.34 32.73
C HIS A 429 22.26 26.86 32.93
N ARG A 430 21.61 26.55 34.06
CA ARG A 430 21.17 25.18 34.38
C ARG A 430 20.01 24.74 33.51
N GLU A 431 19.06 25.63 33.27
CA GLU A 431 17.86 25.42 32.47
C GLU A 431 18.25 25.19 31.01
N MET A 432 19.16 25.99 30.46
CA MET A 432 19.75 25.80 29.13
C MET A 432 20.49 24.46 29.02
N ALA A 433 21.37 24.14 29.98
CA ALA A 433 22.07 22.86 29.99
C ALA A 433 21.12 21.65 30.15
N SER A 434 19.98 21.82 30.83
CA SER A 434 18.93 20.81 30.94
C SER A 434 18.18 20.64 29.61
N PHE A 435 17.81 21.76 28.98
CA PHE A 435 17.14 21.80 27.69
C PHE A 435 17.94 21.06 26.61
N LEU A 436 19.22 21.42 26.43
CA LEU A 436 20.11 20.77 25.45
C LEU A 436 20.27 19.26 25.73
N ARG A 437 20.43 18.87 27.02
CA ARG A 437 20.50 17.45 27.40
C ARG A 437 19.22 16.68 27.07
N ARG A 438 18.04 17.28 27.27
CA ARG A 438 16.76 16.66 26.92
C ARG A 438 16.63 16.50 25.41
N ILE A 439 16.97 17.51 24.61
CA ILE A 439 17.00 17.40 23.14
C ILE A 439 17.89 16.23 22.71
N GLN A 440 19.12 16.16 23.23
CA GLN A 440 20.02 15.04 22.91
C GLN A 440 19.46 13.68 23.32
N SER A 441 18.70 13.60 24.41
CA SER A 441 18.04 12.37 24.83
C SER A 441 16.98 11.93 23.84
N ILE A 442 16.12 12.86 23.39
CA ILE A 442 15.08 12.60 22.38
C ILE A 442 15.73 12.14 21.08
N ARG A 443 16.78 12.83 20.62
CA ARG A 443 17.56 12.46 19.45
C ARG A 443 18.15 11.05 19.53
N ARG A 444 18.76 10.68 20.66
CA ARG A 444 19.27 9.32 20.89
C ARG A 444 18.15 8.28 20.82
N ASN A 445 16.98 8.56 21.38
CA ASN A 445 15.83 7.66 21.29
C ASN A 445 15.38 7.45 19.84
N LEU A 446 15.23 8.54 19.07
CA LEU A 446 14.89 8.48 17.65
C LEU A 446 15.91 7.66 16.86
N GLN A 447 17.21 7.85 17.10
CA GLN A 447 18.27 7.08 16.43
C GLN A 447 18.25 5.58 16.77
N ILE A 448 17.91 5.22 18.01
CA ILE A 448 17.71 3.82 18.40
C ILE A 448 16.53 3.22 17.62
N ARG A 449 15.41 3.94 17.51
CA ARG A 449 14.23 3.49 16.76
C ARG A 449 14.49 3.38 15.27
N ILE A 450 15.20 4.34 14.67
CA ILE A 450 15.67 4.29 13.28
C ILE A 450 16.48 3.00 13.06
N SER A 451 17.37 2.66 13.99
CA SER A 451 18.19 1.45 13.92
C SER A 451 17.35 0.16 14.05
N GLN A 452 16.32 0.16 14.90
CA GLN A 452 15.36 -0.93 15.03
C GLN A 452 14.58 -1.12 13.73
N VAL A 453 14.03 -0.04 13.17
CA VAL A 453 13.28 -0.04 11.91
C VAL A 453 14.15 -0.54 10.75
N LYS A 454 15.39 -0.03 10.61
CA LYS A 454 16.34 -0.52 9.59
C LYS A 454 16.61 -2.02 9.70
N SER A 455 16.78 -2.52 10.92
CA SER A 455 16.99 -3.96 11.17
C SER A 455 15.75 -4.79 10.79
N MET A 456 14.57 -4.29 11.13
CA MET A 456 13.30 -4.94 10.78
C MET A 456 13.03 -4.91 9.28
N MET A 457 13.36 -3.82 8.57
CA MET A 457 13.28 -3.76 7.11
C MET A 457 14.19 -4.78 6.43
N ALA A 458 15.42 -4.96 6.93
CA ALA A 458 16.33 -5.98 6.41
C ALA A 458 15.78 -7.40 6.61
N TRP A 459 15.23 -7.67 7.80
CA TRP A 459 14.58 -8.95 8.09
C TRP A 459 13.34 -9.18 7.23
N LEU A 460 12.54 -8.13 6.99
CA LEU A 460 11.37 -8.15 6.12
C LEU A 460 11.76 -8.44 4.66
N GLN A 461 12.86 -7.87 4.16
CA GLN A 461 13.38 -8.15 2.82
C GLN A 461 13.79 -9.61 2.65
N GLU A 462 14.50 -10.18 3.64
CA GLU A 462 14.84 -11.60 3.66
C GLU A 462 13.58 -12.48 3.72
N GLY A 463 12.60 -12.08 4.53
CA GLY A 463 11.30 -12.75 4.64
C GLY A 463 10.50 -12.75 3.33
N LYS A 464 10.45 -11.62 2.63
CA LYS A 464 9.82 -11.50 1.29
C LYS A 464 10.48 -12.44 0.28
N ALA A 465 11.82 -12.45 0.23
CA ALA A 465 12.56 -13.32 -0.66
C ALA A 465 12.29 -14.81 -0.40
N LEU A 466 12.17 -15.20 0.88
CA LEU A 466 11.77 -16.56 1.26
C LEU A 466 10.35 -16.89 0.78
N PHE A 467 9.39 -15.99 1.01
CA PHE A 467 7.99 -16.15 0.57
C PHE A 467 7.88 -16.27 -0.95
N ASP A 468 8.54 -15.40 -1.70
CA ASP A 468 8.58 -15.44 -3.16
C ASP A 468 9.17 -16.77 -3.66
N GLY A 469 10.24 -17.25 -3.01
CA GLY A 469 10.83 -18.56 -3.30
C GLY A 469 9.86 -19.72 -3.06
N ILE A 470 9.11 -19.70 -1.95
CA ILE A 470 8.09 -20.72 -1.63
C ILE A 470 6.96 -20.69 -2.66
N LEU A 471 6.47 -19.50 -3.04
CA LEU A 471 5.41 -19.35 -4.04
C LEU A 471 5.85 -19.80 -5.43
N GLN A 472 7.08 -19.44 -5.84
CA GLN A 472 7.65 -19.93 -7.10
C GLN A 472 7.80 -21.45 -7.10
N TYR A 473 8.30 -22.03 -6.01
CA TYR A 473 8.40 -23.48 -5.85
C TYR A 473 7.03 -24.15 -5.99
N ARG A 474 6.00 -23.64 -5.31
CA ARG A 474 4.61 -24.12 -5.43
C ARG A 474 4.14 -24.10 -6.88
N ASN A 475 4.30 -22.99 -7.58
CA ASN A 475 3.85 -22.85 -8.97
C ASN A 475 4.56 -23.84 -9.91
N VAL A 476 5.86 -24.06 -9.71
CA VAL A 476 6.63 -25.05 -10.48
C VAL A 476 6.13 -26.48 -10.21
N GLN A 477 5.87 -26.84 -8.95
CA GLN A 477 5.36 -28.18 -8.60
C GLN A 477 3.95 -28.42 -9.15
N ILE A 478 3.05 -27.44 -9.07
CA ILE A 478 1.71 -27.54 -9.66
C ILE A 478 1.82 -27.73 -11.18
N GLY A 479 2.68 -26.97 -11.85
CA GLY A 479 2.95 -27.12 -13.28
C GLY A 479 3.47 -28.52 -13.64
N ARG A 480 4.37 -29.08 -12.83
CA ARG A 480 4.89 -30.45 -13.02
C ARG A 480 3.80 -31.50 -12.89
N ILE A 481 2.99 -31.44 -11.82
CA ILE A 481 1.90 -32.38 -11.58
C ILE A 481 0.84 -32.31 -12.68
N PHE A 482 0.50 -31.10 -13.13
CA PHE A 482 -0.44 -30.93 -14.25
C PHE A 482 0.10 -31.53 -15.55
N THR A 483 1.40 -31.37 -15.80
CA THR A 483 2.06 -31.96 -16.98
C THR A 483 2.07 -33.49 -16.90
N GLU A 484 2.40 -34.06 -15.75
CA GLU A 484 2.42 -35.52 -15.52
C GLU A 484 1.02 -36.15 -15.58
N SER A 485 0.03 -35.49 -14.97
CA SER A 485 -1.37 -35.88 -15.06
C SER A 485 -1.88 -35.81 -16.50
N SER A 486 -1.54 -34.74 -17.24
CA SER A 486 -1.89 -34.61 -18.65
C SER A 486 -1.24 -35.68 -19.51
N GLN A 487 0.02 -36.05 -19.23
CA GLN A 487 0.70 -37.15 -19.93
C GLN A 487 0.01 -38.48 -19.64
N THR A 488 -0.26 -38.80 -18.38
CA THR A 488 -0.93 -40.03 -17.97
C THR A 488 -2.34 -40.13 -18.58
N GLN A 489 -3.08 -39.01 -18.61
CA GLN A 489 -4.39 -38.94 -19.25
C GLN A 489 -4.28 -39.10 -20.76
N SER A 490 -3.26 -38.53 -21.40
CA SER A 490 -3.00 -38.70 -22.83
C SER A 490 -2.68 -40.16 -23.17
N GLU A 491 -1.88 -40.85 -22.36
CA GLU A 491 -1.57 -42.28 -22.51
C GLU A 491 -2.83 -43.15 -22.34
N LYS A 492 -3.65 -42.87 -21.32
CA LYS A 492 -4.95 -43.55 -21.13
C LYS A 492 -5.88 -43.30 -22.33
N MET A 493 -5.94 -42.08 -22.86
CA MET A 493 -6.74 -41.73 -24.04
C MET A 493 -6.23 -42.43 -25.29
N GLU A 494 -4.91 -42.54 -25.47
CA GLU A 494 -4.29 -43.30 -26.55
C GLU A 494 -4.70 -44.78 -26.49
N GLY A 495 -4.65 -45.38 -25.29
CA GLY A 495 -5.12 -46.76 -25.09
C GLY A 495 -6.61 -46.95 -25.40
N ILE A 496 -7.46 -45.98 -25.01
CA ILE A 496 -8.89 -46.00 -25.36
C ILE A 496 -9.08 -45.87 -26.87
N ALA A 497 -8.40 -44.92 -27.51
CA ALA A 497 -8.48 -44.71 -28.95
C ALA A 497 -8.06 -45.97 -29.73
N PHE A 498 -6.98 -46.63 -29.32
CA PHE A 498 -6.53 -47.90 -29.91
C PHE A 498 -7.56 -49.02 -29.73
N LYS A 499 -8.19 -49.12 -28.56
CA LYS A 499 -9.25 -50.11 -28.33
C LYS A 499 -10.49 -49.82 -29.18
N THR A 500 -10.90 -48.56 -29.29
CA THR A 500 -12.03 -48.12 -30.13
C THR A 500 -11.75 -48.37 -31.61
N GLU A 501 -10.51 -48.15 -32.07
CA GLU A 501 -10.10 -48.49 -33.43
C GLU A 501 -10.29 -50.00 -33.70
N LYS A 502 -9.81 -50.86 -32.81
CA LYS A 502 -9.95 -52.31 -32.94
C LYS A 502 -11.40 -52.79 -32.91
N GLU A 503 -12.23 -52.20 -32.05
CA GLU A 503 -13.68 -52.47 -32.00
C GLU A 503 -14.37 -52.04 -33.30
N THR A 504 -13.99 -50.89 -33.85
CA THR A 504 -14.52 -50.38 -35.13
C THR A 504 -14.14 -51.30 -36.30
N ILE A 505 -12.89 -51.76 -36.36
CA ILE A 505 -12.43 -52.72 -37.38
C ILE A 505 -13.22 -54.03 -37.29
N SER A 506 -13.44 -54.55 -36.07
CA SER A 506 -14.20 -55.79 -35.86
C SER A 506 -15.66 -55.67 -36.30
N MET A 507 -16.30 -54.52 -36.04
CA MET A 507 -17.65 -54.23 -36.52
C MET A 507 -17.72 -54.23 -38.06
N HIS A 508 -16.73 -53.65 -38.73
CA HIS A 508 -16.62 -53.68 -40.19
C HIS A 508 -16.40 -55.09 -40.76
N VAL A 509 -15.67 -55.95 -40.05
CA VAL A 509 -15.49 -57.36 -40.47
C VAL A 509 -16.79 -58.15 -40.33
N ILE A 510 -17.50 -58.05 -39.19
CA ILE A 510 -18.77 -58.76 -38.98
C ILE A 510 -19.82 -58.34 -40.02
N THR A 511 -19.95 -57.03 -40.25
CA THR A 511 -20.88 -56.51 -41.28
C THR A 511 -20.52 -56.98 -42.69
N SER A 512 -19.23 -57.13 -43.00
CA SER A 512 -18.79 -57.69 -44.29
C SER A 512 -19.15 -59.17 -44.41
N VAL A 513 -18.95 -59.96 -43.36
CA VAL A 513 -19.28 -61.40 -43.33
C VAL A 513 -20.79 -61.63 -43.46
N THR A 514 -21.62 -60.89 -42.73
CA THR A 514 -23.08 -61.03 -42.80
C THR A 514 -23.63 -60.64 -44.19
N LEU A 515 -23.09 -59.60 -44.80
CA LEU A 515 -23.45 -59.19 -46.16
C LEU A 515 -23.05 -60.24 -47.22
N ALA A 516 -21.95 -60.96 -47.03
CA ALA A 516 -21.53 -62.03 -47.94
C ALA A 516 -22.43 -63.28 -47.84
N PHE A 517 -22.95 -63.59 -46.64
CA PHE A 517 -23.83 -64.74 -46.42
C PHE A 517 -25.31 -64.45 -46.68
N LEU A 518 -25.72 -63.18 -46.71
CA LEU A 518 -27.11 -62.79 -46.97
C LEU A 518 -27.68 -63.37 -48.29
N PRO A 519 -26.96 -63.37 -49.42
CA PRO A 519 -27.44 -63.97 -50.67
C PRO A 519 -27.54 -65.49 -50.56
N ALA A 520 -26.56 -66.14 -49.92
CA ALA A 520 -26.58 -67.59 -49.73
C ALA A 520 -27.75 -68.04 -48.84
N MET A 521 -28.05 -67.29 -47.78
CA MET A 521 -29.23 -67.48 -46.92
C MET A 521 -30.55 -67.32 -47.67
N PHE A 522 -30.62 -66.34 -48.57
CA PHE A 522 -31.78 -66.16 -49.46
C PHE A 522 -31.94 -67.34 -50.43
N VAL A 523 -30.83 -67.85 -50.97
CA VAL A 523 -30.82 -69.04 -51.83
C VAL A 523 -31.31 -70.29 -51.09
N THR A 524 -30.81 -70.57 -49.88
CA THR A 524 -31.26 -71.74 -49.10
C THR A 524 -32.72 -71.65 -48.67
N THR A 525 -33.18 -70.47 -48.24
CA THR A 525 -34.61 -70.26 -47.91
C THR A 525 -35.51 -70.40 -49.13
N PHE A 526 -35.07 -69.98 -50.32
CA PHE A 526 -35.78 -70.23 -51.58
C PHE A 526 -35.91 -71.73 -51.89
N PHE A 527 -34.83 -72.51 -51.75
CA PHE A 527 -34.89 -73.97 -51.95
C PHE A 527 -35.70 -74.70 -50.87
N GLN A 528 -35.76 -74.16 -49.65
CA GLN A 528 -36.53 -74.72 -48.55
C GLN A 528 -38.04 -74.39 -48.64
N SER A 529 -38.47 -73.44 -49.47
CA SER A 529 -39.88 -73.03 -49.60
C SER A 529 -40.78 -74.07 -50.30
N GLY A 530 -40.27 -75.28 -50.57
CA GLY A 530 -41.05 -76.39 -51.12
C GLY A 530 -41.18 -76.40 -52.64
N LEU A 531 -40.34 -75.67 -53.37
CA LEU A 531 -40.35 -75.66 -54.85
C LEU A 531 -39.68 -76.92 -55.47
N VAL A 532 -39.12 -77.80 -54.64
CA VAL A 532 -38.54 -79.10 -55.00
C VAL A 532 -39.32 -80.19 -54.27
N GLU A 533 -40.21 -80.89 -54.97
CA GLU A 533 -40.87 -82.09 -54.43
C GLU A 533 -40.01 -83.33 -54.70
N ILE A 534 -39.69 -84.06 -53.62
CA ILE A 534 -38.96 -85.33 -53.69
C ILE A 534 -40.00 -86.45 -53.64
N ASN A 535 -40.21 -87.13 -54.76
CA ASN A 535 -41.15 -88.24 -54.84
C ASN A 535 -40.53 -89.49 -54.19
N LYS A 536 -41.10 -89.95 -53.07
CA LYS A 536 -40.51 -91.00 -52.23
C LYS A 536 -40.75 -92.43 -52.72
N ASP A 537 -41.48 -92.64 -53.82
CA ASP A 537 -41.86 -93.98 -54.32
C ASP A 537 -41.26 -94.37 -55.69
N ALA A 538 -40.13 -93.76 -56.09
CA ALA A 538 -39.44 -94.10 -57.36
C ALA A 538 -38.33 -95.15 -57.16
N LYS A 539 -38.33 -96.22 -57.99
CA LYS A 539 -37.39 -97.36 -57.92
C LYS A 539 -36.04 -97.15 -58.62
N HIS A 540 -35.80 -96.01 -59.26
CA HIS A 540 -34.50 -95.62 -59.83
C HIS A 540 -34.20 -94.14 -59.58
N VAL A 541 -32.92 -93.84 -59.32
CA VAL A 541 -32.42 -92.50 -58.91
C VAL A 541 -32.66 -91.40 -59.96
N GLY A 542 -32.87 -91.76 -61.23
CA GLY A 542 -33.12 -90.80 -62.31
C GLY A 542 -34.53 -90.18 -62.35
N GLU A 543 -35.51 -90.74 -61.63
CA GLU A 543 -36.92 -90.28 -61.63
C GLU A 543 -37.40 -89.74 -60.28
N ALA A 544 -36.53 -89.69 -59.27
CA ALA A 544 -36.89 -89.27 -57.91
C ALA A 544 -36.89 -87.74 -57.69
N VAL A 545 -36.53 -86.95 -58.71
CA VAL A 545 -36.41 -85.50 -58.63
C VAL A 545 -37.05 -84.84 -59.86
N SER A 546 -38.28 -84.34 -59.73
CA SER A 546 -38.89 -83.47 -60.75
C SER A 546 -38.39 -82.03 -60.57
N LEU A 547 -37.22 -81.74 -61.14
CA LEU A 547 -36.73 -80.38 -61.31
C LEU A 547 -37.60 -79.68 -62.36
N HIS A 548 -38.40 -78.69 -61.96
CA HIS A 548 -38.99 -77.75 -62.91
C HIS A 548 -37.87 -76.88 -63.50
N LEU A 549 -37.24 -77.35 -64.61
CA LEU A 549 -36.12 -76.66 -65.27
C LEU A 549 -36.44 -75.18 -65.57
N HIS A 550 -37.69 -74.85 -65.89
CA HIS A 550 -38.11 -73.48 -66.19
C HIS A 550 -38.08 -72.55 -64.96
N ALA A 551 -38.36 -73.07 -63.76
CA ALA A 551 -38.25 -72.31 -62.51
C ALA A 551 -36.79 -72.13 -62.08
N PHE A 552 -35.94 -73.13 -62.35
CA PHE A 552 -34.50 -73.07 -62.09
C PHE A 552 -33.78 -72.11 -63.05
N GLU A 553 -34.19 -72.04 -64.32
CA GLU A 553 -33.64 -71.10 -65.30
C GLU A 553 -34.00 -69.64 -64.96
N LEU A 554 -35.25 -69.39 -64.56
CA LEU A 554 -35.69 -68.07 -64.09
C LEU A 554 -35.00 -67.66 -62.78
N PHE A 555 -34.75 -68.63 -61.89
CA PHE A 555 -33.97 -68.43 -60.66
C PHE A 555 -32.52 -68.07 -60.94
N ILE A 556 -31.79 -68.79 -61.80
CA ILE A 556 -30.41 -68.44 -62.17
C ILE A 556 -30.36 -67.06 -62.83
N THR A 557 -31.33 -66.76 -63.70
CA THR A 557 -31.43 -65.47 -64.41
C THR A 557 -31.67 -64.29 -63.47
N ILE A 558 -32.32 -64.47 -62.32
CA ILE A 558 -32.52 -63.41 -61.33
C ILE A 558 -31.38 -63.39 -60.29
N CYS A 559 -30.92 -64.56 -59.86
CA CYS A 559 -30.00 -64.70 -58.74
C CYS A 559 -28.55 -64.32 -59.10
N LEU A 560 -28.05 -64.70 -60.28
CA LEU A 560 -26.71 -64.30 -60.73
C LEU A 560 -26.54 -62.78 -60.88
N PRO A 561 -27.44 -62.05 -61.57
CA PRO A 561 -27.29 -60.60 -61.66
C PRO A 561 -27.55 -59.90 -60.33
N LEU A 562 -28.45 -60.40 -59.47
CA LEU A 562 -28.60 -59.87 -58.12
C LEU A 562 -27.32 -60.05 -57.30
N MET A 563 -26.64 -61.19 -57.44
CA MET A 563 -25.36 -61.47 -56.79
C MET A 563 -24.23 -60.60 -57.36
N CYS A 564 -24.15 -60.44 -58.69
CA CYS A 564 -23.19 -59.52 -59.31
C CYS A 564 -23.46 -58.06 -58.90
N PHE A 565 -24.73 -57.67 -58.75
CA PHE A 565 -25.11 -56.33 -58.32
C PHE A 565 -24.76 -56.08 -56.87
N THR A 566 -25.04 -57.02 -55.95
CA THR A 566 -24.66 -56.88 -54.53
C THR A 566 -23.15 -56.83 -54.36
N PHE A 567 -22.38 -57.68 -55.07
CA PHE A 567 -20.91 -57.61 -55.05
C PHE A 567 -20.36 -56.33 -55.70
N GLY A 568 -20.95 -55.88 -56.82
CA GLY A 568 -20.53 -54.65 -57.49
C GLY A 568 -20.79 -53.39 -56.65
N LEU A 569 -21.96 -53.30 -56.03
CA LEU A 569 -22.33 -52.21 -55.13
C LEU A 569 -21.44 -52.22 -53.88
N TRP A 570 -21.03 -53.39 -53.42
CA TRP A 570 -20.06 -53.55 -52.33
C TRP A 570 -18.65 -53.07 -52.69
N ILE A 571 -18.11 -53.48 -53.84
CA ILE A 571 -16.78 -53.01 -54.31
C ILE A 571 -16.80 -51.49 -54.45
N LEU A 572 -17.88 -50.91 -54.98
CA LEU A 572 -18.06 -49.46 -55.09
C LEU A 572 -18.12 -48.77 -53.73
N LEU A 573 -18.93 -49.28 -52.79
CA LEU A 573 -19.02 -48.72 -51.43
C LEU A 573 -17.69 -48.82 -50.67
N PHE A 574 -16.99 -49.95 -50.79
CA PHE A 574 -15.70 -50.18 -50.15
C PHE A 574 -14.61 -49.27 -50.72
N ASN A 575 -14.55 -49.13 -52.05
CA ASN A 575 -13.63 -48.19 -52.69
C ASN A 575 -13.97 -46.73 -52.33
N TRP A 576 -15.26 -46.38 -52.27
CA TRP A 576 -15.66 -45.01 -51.92
C TRP A 576 -15.37 -44.67 -50.45
N LEU A 577 -15.64 -45.59 -49.52
CA LEU A 577 -15.32 -45.42 -48.11
C LEU A 577 -13.80 -45.41 -47.85
N SER A 578 -13.03 -46.25 -48.54
CA SER A 578 -11.56 -46.28 -48.39
C SER A 578 -10.87 -45.04 -48.98
N VAL A 579 -11.40 -44.48 -50.07
CA VAL A 579 -10.94 -43.19 -50.61
C VAL A 579 -11.29 -42.06 -49.65
N ARG A 580 -12.50 -42.05 -49.10
CA ARG A 580 -12.92 -41.02 -48.13
C ARG A 580 -12.17 -41.10 -46.80
N ALA A 581 -11.75 -42.30 -46.39
CA ALA A 581 -10.88 -42.51 -45.24
C ALA A 581 -9.46 -42.00 -45.48
N ARG A 582 -8.88 -42.24 -46.66
CA ARG A 582 -7.56 -41.70 -47.06
C ARG A 582 -7.53 -40.18 -47.10
N VAL A 583 -8.60 -39.55 -47.60
CA VAL A 583 -8.75 -38.08 -47.62
C VAL A 583 -8.85 -37.49 -46.19
N ARG A 584 -9.49 -38.18 -45.24
CA ARG A 584 -9.56 -37.74 -43.82
C ARG A 584 -8.25 -37.94 -43.06
N ALA A 585 -7.46 -38.94 -43.43
CA ALA A 585 -6.16 -39.23 -42.80
C ALA A 585 -5.02 -38.32 -43.29
N GLY A 586 -5.27 -37.41 -44.24
CA GLY A 586 -4.29 -36.42 -44.70
C GLY A 586 -3.11 -37.01 -45.47
N LEU A 587 -3.21 -38.25 -45.96
CA LEU A 587 -2.13 -38.98 -46.64
C LEU A 587 -1.99 -38.68 -48.14
N ASP A 588 -2.82 -37.81 -48.71
CA ASP A 588 -2.74 -37.39 -50.12
C ASP A 588 -1.89 -36.12 -50.34
N LYS A 589 -0.91 -35.86 -49.48
CA LYS A 589 0.17 -34.89 -49.74
C LYS A 589 1.52 -35.51 -49.45
N VAL A 590 1.98 -36.32 -50.39
CA VAL A 590 3.39 -36.37 -50.80
C VAL A 590 3.45 -35.93 -52.26
#